data_AF-A0A3B8VY06-F1
#
_entry.id   AF-A0A3B8VY06-F1
#
_cell.length_a   1.000
_cell.length_b   1.000
_cell.length_c   1.000
_cell.angle_alpha   90.00
_cell.angle_beta   90.00
_cell.angle_gamma   90.00
#
_symmetry.space_group_name_H-M   'P 1'
#
loop_
_entity.id
_entity.type
_entity.pdbx_description
1 polymer ?
#
loop_
_entity_poly.entity_id
_entity_poly.type
_entity_poly.pdbx_seq_one_letter_code
_entity_poly.pdbx_strand_id
1 'polypeptide(L)'
;MKFKQILLLSCIALMASCQKGLVYEDVPESVYSEVGVKSDLCNLRMRELFNQKIWQVNYNKWTDMILTVYIDAPYKAGGDYTNKTESPVTIMGKQVLPGETVKVKNIITAEDDASAPDGKKYILNVFAKPTAKYVTPNKGHLFAEFAFNGDPVIPTFVDLVDGKTQTIILPTRQNDMIVEIILNDPGACEITPMGDSPKLGTPGDFTKPRQYMVTNISRRPDGQPAARKLYEVRVQVLP
;
A
#
# COMPACT_ATOMS: atom_id res chain seq x y z
N MET A 1 -23.60 57.18 50.65
CA MET A 1 -22.84 55.94 50.34
C MET A 1 -23.84 54.83 50.08
N LYS A 2 -23.57 53.92 49.11
CA LYS A 2 -24.40 52.77 48.70
C LYS A 2 -25.44 52.99 47.59
N PHE A 3 -25.05 53.43 46.38
CA PHE A 3 -25.89 53.20 45.18
C PHE A 3 -25.11 53.18 43.85
N LYS A 4 -23.81 52.87 43.87
CA LYS A 4 -22.98 52.80 42.64
C LYS A 4 -22.17 51.51 42.45
N GLN A 5 -22.31 50.52 43.33
CA GLN A 5 -21.58 49.24 43.23
C GLN A 5 -22.42 48.02 42.83
N ILE A 6 -23.74 48.15 42.68
CA ILE A 6 -24.62 47.00 42.36
C ILE A 6 -24.81 46.80 40.84
N LEU A 7 -24.59 47.84 40.02
CA LEU A 7 -24.85 47.74 38.57
C LEU A 7 -23.70 47.15 37.74
N LEU A 8 -22.49 47.00 38.31
CA LEU A 8 -21.34 46.47 37.58
C LEU A 8 -21.15 44.95 37.78
N LEU A 9 -21.73 44.35 38.83
CA LEU A 9 -21.66 42.90 39.06
C LEU A 9 -22.69 42.10 38.24
N SER A 10 -23.81 42.70 37.88
CA SER A 10 -24.87 42.04 37.09
C SER A 10 -24.52 41.87 35.61
N CYS A 11 -23.62 42.68 35.06
CA CYS A 11 -23.18 42.56 33.66
C CYS A 11 -22.07 41.52 33.45
N ILE A 12 -21.28 41.20 34.48
CA ILE A 12 -20.24 40.15 34.39
C ILE A 12 -20.86 38.76 34.49
N ALA A 13 -21.97 38.60 35.24
CA ALA A 13 -22.68 37.33 35.36
C ALA A 13 -23.43 36.90 34.07
N LEU A 14 -23.78 37.86 33.20
CA LEU A 14 -24.49 37.57 31.94
C LEU A 14 -23.56 37.19 30.78
N MET A 15 -22.26 37.52 30.86
CA MET A 15 -21.28 37.15 29.82
C MET A 15 -20.69 35.74 30.03
N ALA A 16 -20.80 35.18 31.25
CA ALA A 16 -20.41 33.79 31.54
C ALA A 16 -21.45 32.75 31.06
N SER A 17 -22.67 33.19 30.71
CA SER A 17 -23.76 32.31 30.30
C SER A 17 -23.66 31.78 28.85
N CYS A 18 -22.74 32.32 28.04
CA CYS A 18 -22.54 31.90 26.65
C CYS A 18 -21.39 30.89 26.47
N GLN A 19 -20.89 30.31 27.56
CA GLN A 19 -20.06 29.09 27.53
C GLN A 19 -20.84 27.89 28.07
N LYS A 20 -22.16 27.82 27.85
CA LYS A 20 -22.83 26.51 27.84
C LYS A 20 -22.24 25.78 26.65
N GLY A 21 -21.20 25.02 26.97
CA GLY A 21 -20.28 24.43 26.02
C GLY A 21 -21.05 23.66 24.97
N LEU A 22 -20.50 23.64 23.76
CA LEU A 22 -20.91 22.67 22.76
C LEU A 22 -20.84 21.30 23.44
N VAL A 23 -22.00 20.76 23.79
CA VAL A 23 -22.12 19.35 24.18
C VAL A 23 -21.97 18.63 22.86
N TYR A 24 -20.73 18.27 22.56
CA TYR A 24 -20.46 17.40 21.44
C TYR A 24 -21.15 16.08 21.76
N GLU A 25 -22.08 15.69 20.91
CA GLU A 25 -22.63 14.34 20.97
C GLU A 25 -21.47 13.35 20.90
N ASP A 26 -21.59 12.30 21.70
CA ASP A 26 -20.62 11.22 21.67
C ASP A 26 -20.56 10.69 20.23
N VAL A 27 -19.34 10.64 19.71
CA VAL A 27 -19.09 10.14 18.36
C VAL A 27 -19.58 8.68 18.31
N PRO A 28 -20.36 8.26 17.30
CA PRO A 28 -20.82 6.88 17.21
C PRO A 28 -19.65 5.89 17.24
N GLU A 29 -19.80 4.75 17.93
CA GLU A 29 -18.74 3.74 18.07
C GLU A 29 -18.17 3.29 16.73
N SER A 30 -19.01 3.20 15.69
CA SER A 30 -18.59 2.84 14.34
C SER A 30 -17.50 3.75 13.75
N VAL A 31 -17.38 4.99 14.23
CA VAL A 31 -16.41 5.98 13.73
C VAL A 31 -15.04 5.83 14.39
N TYR A 32 -14.98 5.42 15.66
CA TYR A 32 -13.73 5.33 16.42
C TYR A 32 -13.23 3.90 16.68
N SER A 33 -14.04 2.87 16.37
CA SER A 33 -13.68 1.46 16.52
C SER A 33 -13.18 0.78 15.25
N GLU A 34 -13.49 1.33 14.07
CA GLU A 34 -13.08 0.76 12.77
C GLU A 34 -11.57 0.95 12.54
N VAL A 35 -10.85 -0.15 12.33
CA VAL A 35 -9.40 -0.21 12.02
C VAL A 35 -9.07 -1.31 11.00
N GLY A 36 -10.09 -1.75 10.27
CA GLY A 36 -10.02 -2.85 9.33
C GLY A 36 -9.38 -2.48 8.00
N VAL A 37 -9.04 -3.53 7.27
CA VAL A 37 -8.50 -3.50 5.91
C VAL A 37 -9.58 -4.00 4.96
N LYS A 38 -9.72 -3.35 3.79
CA LYS A 38 -10.70 -3.74 2.75
C LYS A 38 -10.37 -5.12 2.19
N SER A 39 -11.35 -5.74 1.53
CA SER A 39 -11.21 -7.06 0.89
C SER A 39 -10.06 -7.16 -0.11
N ASP A 40 -9.67 -6.06 -0.74
CA ASP A 40 -8.58 -6.00 -1.72
C ASP A 40 -7.18 -5.94 -1.07
N LEU A 41 -7.14 -5.90 0.27
CA LEU A 41 -6.00 -5.93 1.18
C LEU A 41 -4.97 -4.81 1.00
N CYS A 42 -4.21 -4.88 -0.10
CA CYS A 42 -3.17 -3.91 -0.43
C CYS A 42 -3.00 -3.79 -1.94
N ASN A 43 -2.30 -2.75 -2.39
CA ASN A 43 -1.73 -2.65 -3.72
C ASN A 43 -0.24 -2.97 -3.68
N LEU A 44 0.22 -3.81 -4.61
CA LEU A 44 1.65 -4.03 -4.85
C LEU A 44 2.06 -3.40 -6.18
N ARG A 45 3.06 -2.53 -6.14
CA ARG A 45 3.55 -1.82 -7.33
C ARG A 45 5.06 -1.84 -7.44
N MET A 46 5.52 -1.88 -8.69
CA MET A 46 6.90 -1.55 -9.05
C MET A 46 6.92 -0.16 -9.67
N ARG A 47 7.96 0.62 -9.35
CA ARG A 47 8.19 1.93 -9.95
C ARG A 47 9.61 1.99 -10.46
N GLU A 48 9.78 2.52 -11.66
CA GLU A 48 11.08 2.70 -12.28
C GLU A 48 11.19 4.12 -12.84
N LEU A 49 12.36 4.74 -12.64
CA LEU A 49 12.75 5.97 -13.33
C LEU A 49 13.61 5.59 -14.53
N PHE A 50 13.05 5.76 -15.72
CA PHE A 50 13.74 5.55 -16.98
C PHE A 50 14.47 6.83 -17.38
N ASN A 51 15.66 7.05 -16.82
CA ASN A 51 16.53 8.18 -17.14
C ASN A 51 17.27 7.95 -18.47
N GLN A 52 17.11 8.86 -19.44
CA GLN A 52 17.71 8.78 -20.79
C GLN A 52 17.47 7.44 -21.52
N LYS A 53 16.37 6.76 -21.19
CA LYS A 53 16.00 5.44 -21.76
C LYS A 53 14.83 5.51 -22.74
N ILE A 54 14.16 6.67 -22.80
CA ILE A 54 13.00 6.90 -23.65
C ILE A 54 13.37 7.86 -24.77
N TRP A 55 13.13 7.44 -26.00
CA TRP A 55 13.17 8.27 -27.20
C TRP A 55 11.82 8.92 -27.46
N GLN A 56 11.80 10.24 -27.57
CA GLN A 56 10.60 11.01 -27.88
C GLN A 56 10.52 11.30 -29.38
N VAL A 57 9.65 10.58 -30.10
CA VAL A 57 9.63 10.50 -31.56
C VAL A 57 9.44 11.88 -32.21
N ASN A 58 8.44 12.65 -31.77
CA ASN A 58 8.09 13.93 -32.40
C ASN A 58 9.15 15.03 -32.23
N TYR A 59 10.03 14.90 -31.23
CA TYR A 59 11.02 15.90 -30.88
C TYR A 59 12.45 15.44 -31.10
N ASN A 60 12.64 14.18 -31.55
CA ASN A 60 13.93 13.59 -31.85
C ASN A 60 14.95 13.77 -30.70
N LYS A 61 14.50 13.51 -29.47
CA LYS A 61 15.30 13.71 -28.25
C LYS A 61 15.06 12.62 -27.21
N TRP A 62 16.02 12.48 -26.30
CA TRP A 62 15.87 11.67 -25.10
C TRP A 62 15.00 12.37 -24.07
N THR A 63 14.25 11.57 -23.31
CA THR A 63 13.47 12.04 -22.17
C THR A 63 13.53 11.03 -21.04
N ASP A 64 13.28 11.54 -19.84
CA ASP A 64 13.14 10.73 -18.66
C ASP A 64 11.65 10.43 -18.42
N MET A 65 11.36 9.29 -17.80
CA MET A 65 9.98 8.92 -17.48
C MET A 65 9.91 8.07 -16.23
N ILE A 66 9.00 8.41 -15.31
CA ILE A 66 8.66 7.54 -14.18
C ILE A 66 7.42 6.75 -14.57
N LEU A 67 7.52 5.43 -14.50
CA LEU A 67 6.37 4.55 -14.70
C LEU A 67 6.15 3.69 -13.46
N THR A 68 4.88 3.42 -13.15
CA THR A 68 4.47 2.57 -12.04
C THR A 68 3.52 1.50 -12.55
N VAL A 69 3.72 0.26 -12.12
CA VAL A 69 2.97 -0.92 -12.60
C VAL A 69 2.44 -1.70 -11.39
N TYR A 70 1.18 -2.12 -11.45
CA TYR A 70 0.59 -3.05 -10.48
C TYR A 70 0.99 -4.48 -10.83
N ILE A 71 1.50 -5.22 -9.85
CA ILE A 71 2.02 -6.59 -10.02
C ILE A 71 1.16 -7.66 -9.34
N ASP A 72 0.19 -7.25 -8.52
CA ASP A 72 -0.74 -8.09 -7.76
C ASP A 72 -2.12 -8.24 -8.40
N ALA A 73 -2.41 -7.48 -9.47
CA ALA A 73 -3.73 -7.43 -10.10
C ALA A 73 -4.38 -8.82 -10.38
N PRO A 74 -3.67 -9.85 -10.86
CA PRO A 74 -4.27 -11.17 -11.08
C PRO A 74 -4.72 -11.88 -9.79
N TYR A 75 -4.09 -11.56 -8.65
CA TYR A 75 -4.26 -12.30 -7.41
C TYR A 75 -5.16 -11.58 -6.41
N LYS A 76 -5.49 -10.29 -6.61
CA LYS A 76 -6.42 -9.53 -5.76
C LYS A 76 -7.76 -10.24 -5.57
N ALA A 77 -8.42 -10.61 -6.67
CA ALA A 77 -9.73 -11.27 -6.64
C ALA A 77 -9.66 -12.81 -6.73
N GLY A 78 -8.49 -13.36 -7.06
CA GLY A 78 -8.27 -14.78 -7.31
C GLY A 78 -7.98 -15.03 -8.79
N GLY A 79 -6.79 -15.56 -9.06
CA GLY A 79 -6.33 -15.88 -10.40
C GLY A 79 -5.71 -17.27 -10.45
N ASP A 80 -5.63 -17.82 -11.66
CA ASP A 80 -4.95 -19.09 -11.87
C ASP A 80 -3.43 -18.87 -11.88
N TYR A 81 -2.72 -19.69 -11.13
CA TYR A 81 -1.26 -19.77 -11.15
C TYR A 81 -0.88 -21.17 -11.63
N THR A 82 -0.07 -21.23 -12.68
CA THR A 82 0.55 -22.47 -13.16
C THR A 82 2.03 -22.43 -12.78
N ASN A 83 2.52 -23.45 -12.07
CA ASN A 83 3.95 -23.56 -11.80
C ASN A 83 4.69 -23.93 -13.09
N LYS A 84 5.38 -22.96 -13.68
CA LYS A 84 6.18 -23.15 -14.91
C LYS A 84 7.65 -23.45 -14.62
N THR A 85 8.03 -23.57 -13.36
CA THR A 85 9.39 -23.91 -12.96
C THR A 85 9.60 -25.42 -13.01
N GLU A 86 10.86 -25.85 -12.98
CA GLU A 86 11.24 -27.27 -12.97
C GLU A 86 11.15 -27.90 -11.56
N SER A 87 10.79 -27.12 -10.54
CA SER A 87 10.75 -27.56 -9.14
C SER A 87 9.41 -27.24 -8.46
N PRO A 88 9.03 -27.95 -7.38
CA PRO A 88 7.85 -27.59 -6.61
C PRO A 88 7.94 -26.16 -6.04
N VAL A 89 6.85 -25.42 -6.11
CA VAL A 89 6.71 -24.08 -5.49
C VAL A 89 5.77 -24.18 -4.30
N THR A 90 6.17 -23.68 -3.14
CA THR A 90 5.33 -23.68 -1.94
C THR A 90 4.51 -22.40 -1.86
N ILE A 91 3.18 -22.49 -1.92
CA ILE A 91 2.25 -21.38 -1.76
C ILE A 91 1.42 -21.62 -0.49
N MET A 92 1.51 -20.72 0.49
CA MET A 92 0.77 -20.85 1.77
C MET A 92 0.97 -22.22 2.45
N GLY A 93 2.20 -22.74 2.41
CA GLY A 93 2.54 -24.05 2.98
C GLY A 93 2.13 -25.28 2.14
N LYS A 94 1.47 -25.10 1.00
CA LYS A 94 1.12 -26.18 0.07
C LYS A 94 2.09 -26.22 -1.11
N GLN A 95 2.58 -27.40 -1.46
CA GLN A 95 3.40 -27.57 -2.66
C GLN A 95 2.52 -27.59 -3.91
N VAL A 96 2.97 -26.87 -4.94
CA VAL A 96 2.42 -26.87 -6.29
C VAL A 96 3.50 -27.44 -7.21
N LEU A 97 3.25 -28.60 -7.81
CA LEU A 97 4.24 -29.31 -8.62
C LEU A 97 4.43 -28.65 -10.00
N PRO A 98 5.56 -28.89 -10.70
CA PRO A 98 5.74 -28.42 -12.07
C PRO A 98 4.55 -28.79 -12.99
N GLY A 99 4.04 -27.81 -13.73
CA GLY A 99 2.88 -27.95 -14.62
C GLY A 99 1.51 -27.90 -13.93
N GLU A 100 1.45 -27.98 -12.59
CA GLU A 100 0.20 -27.89 -11.84
C GLU A 100 -0.36 -26.46 -11.85
N THR A 101 -1.68 -26.34 -11.95
CA THR A 101 -2.40 -25.08 -11.88
C THR A 101 -3.30 -25.04 -10.65
N VAL A 102 -3.17 -23.97 -9.86
CA VAL A 102 -3.97 -23.73 -8.65
C VAL A 102 -4.57 -22.32 -8.67
N LYS A 103 -5.67 -22.13 -7.94
CA LYS A 103 -6.22 -20.80 -7.70
C LYS A 103 -5.48 -20.12 -6.54
N VAL A 104 -4.94 -18.94 -6.81
CA VAL A 104 -4.24 -18.12 -5.82
C VAL A 104 -4.96 -16.80 -5.65
N LYS A 105 -5.20 -16.41 -4.40
CA LYS A 105 -5.90 -15.19 -4.04
C LYS A 105 -5.23 -14.55 -2.83
N ASN A 106 -5.07 -13.23 -2.87
CA ASN A 106 -4.67 -12.43 -1.70
C ASN A 106 -5.68 -12.67 -0.55
N ILE A 107 -5.17 -13.03 0.62
CA ILE A 107 -6.01 -13.43 1.75
C ILE A 107 -5.48 -12.88 3.06
N ILE A 108 -6.41 -12.46 3.92
CA ILE A 108 -6.13 -12.11 5.30
C ILE A 108 -6.34 -13.34 6.19
N THR A 109 -5.35 -13.67 7.00
CA THR A 109 -5.43 -14.66 8.07
C THR A 109 -5.17 -14.00 9.42
N ALA A 110 -5.34 -14.71 10.53
CA ALA A 110 -4.96 -14.24 11.85
C ALA A 110 -4.12 -15.29 12.56
N GLU A 111 -3.09 -14.83 13.27
CA GLU A 111 -2.28 -15.62 14.19
C GLU A 111 -2.43 -15.02 15.59
N ASP A 112 -2.42 -15.86 16.62
CA ASP A 112 -2.45 -15.38 18.01
C ASP A 112 -1.10 -14.71 18.34
N ASP A 113 -1.18 -13.52 18.93
CA ASP A 113 -0.01 -12.73 19.33
C ASP A 113 -0.37 -11.91 20.56
N ALA A 114 0.12 -12.33 21.73
CA ALA A 114 -0.17 -11.67 23.00
C ALA A 114 0.37 -10.23 23.09
N SER A 115 1.26 -9.82 22.18
CA SER A 115 1.77 -8.45 22.10
C SER A 115 0.87 -7.53 21.27
N ALA A 116 -0.06 -8.09 20.49
CA ALA A 116 -0.99 -7.32 19.67
C ALA A 116 -2.16 -6.75 20.51
N PRO A 117 -2.77 -5.62 20.10
CA PRO A 117 -3.78 -4.91 20.89
C PRO A 117 -5.00 -5.75 21.29
N ASP A 118 -5.45 -6.66 20.41
CA ASP A 118 -6.57 -7.57 20.61
C ASP A 118 -6.13 -9.03 20.75
N GLY A 119 -4.85 -9.25 21.04
CA GLY A 119 -4.25 -10.58 21.12
C GLY A 119 -4.07 -11.27 19.77
N LYS A 120 -4.31 -10.58 18.64
CA LYS A 120 -4.19 -11.14 17.30
C LYS A 120 -3.36 -10.28 16.37
N LYS A 121 -2.54 -10.97 15.56
CA LYS A 121 -1.83 -10.39 14.43
C LYS A 121 -2.52 -10.81 13.14
N TYR A 122 -2.92 -9.83 12.33
CA TYR A 122 -3.62 -10.04 11.07
C TYR A 122 -2.66 -10.06 9.90
N ILE A 123 -2.60 -11.15 9.16
CA ILE A 123 -1.58 -11.36 8.13
C ILE A 123 -2.19 -11.17 6.75
N LEU A 124 -1.68 -10.19 6.02
CA LEU A 124 -1.99 -9.97 4.62
C LEU A 124 -1.05 -10.83 3.77
N ASN A 125 -1.51 -12.03 3.40
CA ASN A 125 -0.78 -12.90 2.48
C ASN A 125 -1.10 -12.47 1.06
N VAL A 126 -0.12 -11.86 0.40
CA VAL A 126 -0.31 -11.16 -0.88
C VAL A 126 0.67 -11.68 -1.92
N PHE A 127 0.16 -11.90 -3.13
CA PHE A 127 0.91 -12.54 -4.21
C PHE A 127 1.19 -11.55 -5.33
N ALA A 128 2.36 -11.69 -5.95
CA ALA A 128 2.82 -10.82 -7.02
C ALA A 128 3.39 -11.61 -8.20
N LYS A 129 3.29 -11.04 -9.40
CA LYS A 129 4.00 -11.54 -10.58
C LYS A 129 5.52 -11.43 -10.40
N PRO A 130 6.29 -12.32 -11.06
CA PRO A 130 7.75 -12.29 -11.02
C PRO A 130 8.32 -11.20 -11.91
N THR A 131 7.48 -10.56 -12.72
CA THR A 131 7.87 -9.51 -13.66
C THR A 131 6.89 -8.34 -13.64
N ALA A 132 7.42 -7.15 -13.93
CA ALA A 132 6.68 -5.91 -14.13
C ALA A 132 6.74 -5.52 -15.62
N LYS A 133 5.56 -5.38 -16.23
CA LYS A 133 5.40 -4.95 -17.63
C LYS A 133 5.18 -3.45 -17.69
N TYR A 134 6.18 -2.71 -18.14
CA TYR A 134 6.11 -1.26 -18.33
C TYR A 134 5.68 -0.93 -19.76
N VAL A 135 4.74 0.00 -19.88
CA VAL A 135 4.22 0.47 -21.18
C VAL A 135 4.25 1.99 -21.17
N THR A 136 4.83 2.57 -22.21
CA THR A 136 4.83 4.03 -22.42
C THR A 136 3.42 4.54 -22.76
N PRO A 137 3.11 5.83 -22.53
CA PRO A 137 1.76 6.36 -22.70
C PRO A 137 1.20 6.27 -24.13
N ASN A 138 2.05 6.32 -25.16
CA ASN A 138 1.66 6.29 -26.57
C ASN A 138 2.89 6.06 -27.48
N LYS A 139 2.65 5.90 -28.79
CA LYS A 139 3.69 5.67 -29.81
C LYS A 139 4.71 6.81 -29.94
N GLY A 140 4.47 7.97 -29.34
CA GLY A 140 5.40 9.09 -29.32
C GLY A 140 6.55 8.92 -28.34
N HIS A 141 6.50 7.91 -27.46
CA HIS A 141 7.53 7.61 -26.46
C HIS A 141 7.92 6.14 -26.61
N LEU A 142 9.20 5.86 -26.85
CA LEU A 142 9.67 4.51 -27.06
C LEU A 142 10.89 4.23 -26.18
N PHE A 143 10.89 3.11 -25.48
CA PHE A 143 12.13 2.55 -24.92
C PHE A 143 13.10 2.25 -26.06
N ALA A 144 14.35 2.64 -25.91
CA ALA A 144 15.40 2.32 -26.88
C ALA A 144 16.33 1.26 -26.31
N GLU A 145 16.46 0.12 -27.01
CA GLU A 145 17.21 -1.04 -26.55
C GLU A 145 18.64 -0.70 -26.14
N PHE A 146 19.36 0.01 -27.01
CA PHE A 146 20.76 0.35 -26.76
C PHE A 146 20.97 1.24 -25.52
N ALA A 147 19.94 1.97 -25.07
CA ALA A 147 20.02 2.83 -23.89
C ALA A 147 20.06 2.03 -22.57
N PHE A 148 19.78 0.73 -22.63
CA PHE A 148 19.91 -0.20 -21.52
C PHE A 148 21.27 -0.94 -21.52
N ASN A 149 22.14 -0.69 -22.52
CA ASN A 149 23.46 -1.32 -22.58
C ASN A 149 24.29 -0.92 -21.36
N GLY A 150 24.75 -1.92 -20.61
CA GLY A 150 25.52 -1.71 -19.38
C GLY A 150 24.68 -1.60 -18.11
N ASP A 151 23.34 -1.63 -18.21
CA ASP A 151 22.51 -1.82 -17.02
C ASP A 151 22.77 -3.20 -16.39
N PRO A 152 22.68 -3.31 -15.05
CA PRO A 152 22.85 -4.59 -14.36
C PRO A 152 21.73 -5.59 -14.68
N VAL A 153 20.58 -5.09 -15.13
CA VAL A 153 19.40 -5.89 -15.50
C VAL A 153 18.89 -5.39 -16.84
N ILE A 154 19.01 -6.23 -17.87
CA ILE A 154 18.50 -5.93 -19.20
C ILE A 154 17.02 -6.36 -19.26
N PRO A 155 16.10 -5.47 -19.62
CA PRO A 155 14.70 -5.84 -19.77
C PRO A 155 14.48 -6.77 -20.97
N THR A 156 13.38 -7.53 -20.94
CA THR A 156 12.84 -8.13 -22.16
C THR A 156 12.06 -7.07 -22.94
N PHE A 157 12.43 -6.86 -24.20
CA PHE A 157 11.72 -5.96 -25.11
C PHE A 157 10.60 -6.72 -25.82
N VAL A 158 9.43 -6.09 -25.95
CA VAL A 158 8.25 -6.68 -26.61
C VAL A 158 8.01 -5.96 -27.93
N ASP A 159 7.78 -6.68 -29.03
CA ASP A 159 7.48 -6.10 -30.35
C ASP A 159 8.50 -5.02 -30.78
N LEU A 160 9.79 -5.33 -30.64
CA LEU A 160 10.89 -4.42 -30.95
C LEU A 160 10.94 -4.12 -32.46
N VAL A 161 10.96 -2.84 -32.83
CA VAL A 161 11.10 -2.36 -34.21
C VAL A 161 12.18 -1.29 -34.23
N ASP A 162 13.19 -1.44 -35.09
CA ASP A 162 14.33 -0.50 -35.22
C ASP A 162 14.99 -0.15 -33.86
N GLY A 163 15.18 -1.19 -33.03
CA GLY A 163 15.78 -1.09 -31.69
C GLY A 163 14.92 -0.31 -30.69
N LYS A 164 13.63 -0.12 -30.95
CA LYS A 164 12.71 0.64 -30.09
C LYS A 164 11.37 -0.08 -29.88
N THR A 165 10.74 0.18 -28.73
CA THR A 165 9.42 -0.38 -28.41
C THR A 165 8.67 0.49 -27.40
N GLN A 166 7.34 0.36 -27.35
CA GLN A 166 6.53 0.93 -26.29
C GLN A 166 6.54 0.11 -24.99
N THR A 167 6.96 -1.16 -25.04
CA THR A 167 6.76 -2.11 -23.96
C THR A 167 8.05 -2.85 -23.61
N ILE A 168 8.37 -2.85 -22.32
CA ILE A 168 9.45 -3.65 -21.76
C ILE A 168 8.97 -4.42 -20.52
N ILE A 169 9.69 -5.48 -20.18
CA ILE A 169 9.43 -6.31 -19.01
C ILE A 169 10.71 -6.39 -18.19
N LEU A 170 10.62 -6.02 -16.91
CA LEU A 170 11.71 -6.14 -15.93
C LEU A 170 11.31 -7.16 -14.85
N PRO A 171 12.28 -7.81 -14.19
CA PRO A 171 11.99 -8.63 -13.01
C PRO A 171 11.43 -7.78 -11.86
N THR A 172 10.52 -8.37 -11.09
CA THR A 172 10.01 -7.77 -9.85
C THR A 172 11.13 -7.75 -8.81
N ARG A 173 11.45 -6.57 -8.27
CA ARG A 173 12.43 -6.39 -7.20
C ARG A 173 11.71 -6.29 -5.86
N GLN A 174 11.58 -7.40 -5.15
CA GLN A 174 10.84 -7.45 -3.89
C GLN A 174 11.51 -6.63 -2.77
N ASN A 175 12.81 -6.37 -2.89
CA ASN A 175 13.57 -5.47 -2.01
C ASN A 175 13.37 -3.97 -2.32
N ASP A 176 12.62 -3.63 -3.37
CA ASP A 176 12.36 -2.28 -3.86
C ASP A 176 10.89 -2.16 -4.36
N MET A 177 9.97 -2.70 -3.56
CA MET A 177 8.55 -2.77 -3.88
C MET A 177 7.77 -1.67 -3.15
N ILE A 178 6.75 -1.12 -3.79
CA ILE A 178 5.80 -0.21 -3.15
C ILE A 178 4.57 -1.00 -2.70
N VAL A 179 4.29 -0.97 -1.40
CA VAL A 179 3.07 -1.54 -0.81
C VAL A 179 2.19 -0.43 -0.26
N GLU A 180 0.89 -0.52 -0.50
CA GLU A 180 -0.14 0.34 0.10
C GLU A 180 -1.25 -0.52 0.69
N ILE A 181 -1.41 -0.52 2.01
CA ILE A 181 -2.55 -1.19 2.66
C ILE A 181 -3.83 -0.37 2.40
N ILE A 182 -4.91 -1.04 2.00
CA ILE A 182 -6.19 -0.41 1.68
C ILE A 182 -7.09 -0.50 2.92
N LEU A 183 -7.19 0.60 3.67
CA LEU A 183 -8.01 0.68 4.88
C LEU A 183 -9.50 0.79 4.56
N ASN A 184 -10.35 0.27 5.45
CA ASN A 184 -11.81 0.46 5.37
C ASN A 184 -12.17 1.96 5.43
N ASP A 185 -11.57 2.66 6.39
CA ASP A 185 -11.69 4.11 6.54
C ASP A 185 -10.29 4.78 6.57
N PRO A 186 -9.74 5.16 5.41
CA PRO A 186 -8.43 5.82 5.35
C PRO A 186 -8.44 7.26 5.89
N GLY A 187 -9.60 7.87 6.12
CA GLY A 187 -9.71 9.21 6.70
C GLY A 187 -9.67 9.20 8.23
N ALA A 188 -10.10 8.10 8.84
CA ALA A 188 -10.14 7.91 10.29
C ALA A 188 -8.94 7.14 10.85
N CYS A 189 -8.03 6.63 10.02
CA CYS A 189 -6.96 5.73 10.45
C CYS A 189 -5.58 6.17 9.97
N GLU A 190 -4.58 5.91 10.82
CA GLU A 190 -3.16 6.05 10.49
C GLU A 190 -2.46 4.70 10.55
N ILE A 191 -1.43 4.54 9.71
CA ILE A 191 -0.59 3.33 9.66
C ILE A 191 0.83 3.68 10.12
N THR A 192 1.28 3.06 11.20
CA THR A 192 2.63 3.22 11.74
C THR A 192 3.46 1.96 11.45
N PRO A 193 4.62 2.06 10.78
CA PRO A 193 5.52 0.92 10.61
C PRO A 193 6.10 0.47 11.96
N MET A 194 6.22 -0.84 12.15
CA MET A 194 6.78 -1.44 13.36
C MET A 194 8.21 -1.94 13.08
N GLY A 195 9.12 -1.72 14.04
CA GLY A 195 10.50 -2.17 13.93
C GLY A 195 11.22 -1.58 12.72
N ASP A 196 11.79 -2.44 11.88
CA ASP A 196 12.51 -2.07 10.66
C ASP A 196 11.62 -2.06 9.40
N SER A 197 10.30 -2.06 9.56
CA SER A 197 9.36 -2.06 8.44
C SER A 197 9.46 -0.76 7.63
N PRO A 198 9.50 -0.83 6.29
CA PRO A 198 9.60 0.36 5.46
C PRO A 198 8.31 1.19 5.52
N LYS A 199 8.39 2.47 5.17
CA LYS A 199 7.20 3.31 5.02
C LYS A 199 6.38 2.84 3.82
N LEU A 200 5.06 2.70 4.00
CA LEU A 200 4.12 2.38 2.92
C LEU A 200 3.99 3.54 1.92
N GLY A 201 3.61 3.22 0.68
CA GLY A 201 3.47 4.19 -0.43
C GLY A 201 4.80 4.62 -1.06
N THR A 202 5.93 4.23 -0.48
CA THR A 202 7.28 4.43 -1.03
C THR A 202 7.97 3.09 -1.29
N PRO A 203 9.00 3.03 -2.16
CA PRO A 203 9.75 1.80 -2.37
C PRO A 203 10.41 1.33 -1.07
N GLY A 204 10.38 0.02 -0.82
CA GLY A 204 10.97 -0.58 0.37
C GLY A 204 11.17 -2.08 0.22
N ASP A 205 11.86 -2.67 1.20
CA ASP A 205 12.19 -4.08 1.18
C ASP A 205 11.09 -4.95 1.81
N PHE A 206 10.45 -5.78 0.99
CA PHE A 206 9.40 -6.71 1.41
C PHE A 206 9.80 -8.18 1.21
N THR A 207 11.11 -8.48 1.12
CA THR A 207 11.62 -9.86 1.03
C THR A 207 11.36 -10.69 2.29
N LYS A 208 11.06 -10.01 3.40
CA LYS A 208 10.63 -10.60 4.68
C LYS A 208 9.31 -9.99 5.17
N PRO A 209 8.59 -10.65 6.09
CA PRO A 209 7.35 -10.12 6.66
C PRO A 209 7.55 -8.73 7.28
N ARG A 210 6.63 -7.80 7.03
CA ARG A 210 6.68 -6.41 7.53
C ARG A 210 5.44 -6.08 8.34
N GLN A 211 5.62 -5.46 9.50
CA GLN A 211 4.54 -5.22 10.46
C GLN A 211 4.14 -3.75 10.55
N TYR A 212 2.84 -3.52 10.72
CA TYR A 212 2.25 -2.20 10.74
C TYR A 212 1.13 -2.14 11.77
N MET A 213 1.16 -1.12 12.63
CA MET A 213 0.05 -0.82 13.53
C MET A 213 -0.93 0.12 12.82
N VAL A 214 -2.16 -0.31 12.65
CA VAL A 214 -3.26 0.56 12.20
C VAL A 214 -3.96 1.09 13.44
N THR A 215 -4.10 2.41 13.55
CA THR A 215 -4.71 3.09 14.69
C THR A 215 -5.81 4.01 14.20
N ASN A 216 -7.00 3.91 14.81
CA ASN A 216 -8.06 4.88 14.57
C ASN A 216 -7.73 6.19 15.31
N ILE A 217 -7.71 7.30 14.57
CA ILE A 217 -7.36 8.64 15.05
C ILE A 217 -8.58 9.55 15.22
N SER A 218 -9.78 9.03 14.99
CA SER A 218 -11.02 9.77 15.22
C SER A 218 -11.14 10.20 16.68
N ARG A 219 -11.90 11.28 16.88
CA ARG A 219 -12.39 11.64 18.21
C ARG A 219 -13.19 10.46 18.79
N ARG A 220 -12.97 10.20 20.07
CA ARG A 220 -13.59 9.13 20.85
C ARG A 220 -14.03 9.66 22.22
N PRO A 221 -14.95 8.96 22.91
CA PRO A 221 -15.34 9.32 24.27
C PRO A 221 -14.14 9.33 25.24
N ASP A 222 -14.23 10.17 26.26
CA ASP A 222 -13.16 10.32 27.25
C ASP A 222 -12.85 8.99 27.95
N GLY A 223 -11.56 8.69 28.11
CA GLY A 223 -11.08 7.45 28.74
C GLY A 223 -11.10 6.20 27.83
N GLN A 224 -11.70 6.25 26.63
CA GLN A 224 -11.61 5.14 25.69
C GLN A 224 -10.26 5.12 24.95
N PRO A 225 -9.57 3.96 24.91
CA PRO A 225 -8.35 3.83 24.12
C PRO A 225 -8.67 3.90 22.63
N ALA A 226 -7.69 4.32 21.82
CA ALA A 226 -7.83 4.22 20.37
C ALA A 226 -7.94 2.74 19.96
N ALA A 227 -8.89 2.43 19.07
CA ALA A 227 -8.91 1.13 18.42
C ALA A 227 -7.64 0.95 17.60
N ARG A 228 -7.06 -0.25 17.67
CA ARG A 228 -5.79 -0.59 17.04
C ARG A 228 -5.78 -2.03 16.58
N LYS A 229 -5.13 -2.31 15.45
CA LYS A 229 -4.85 -3.66 14.96
C LYS A 229 -3.44 -3.78 14.43
N LEU A 230 -2.79 -4.89 14.78
CA LEU A 230 -1.47 -5.23 14.24
C LEU A 230 -1.63 -6.03 12.95
N TYR A 231 -1.08 -5.50 11.86
CA TYR A 231 -1.03 -6.17 10.57
C TYR A 231 0.39 -6.60 10.22
N GLU A 232 0.53 -7.74 9.54
CA GLU A 232 1.78 -8.20 8.95
C GLU A 232 1.58 -8.45 7.45
N VAL A 233 2.36 -7.79 6.60
CA VAL A 233 2.35 -8.00 5.16
C VAL A 233 3.38 -9.08 4.83
N ARG A 234 2.92 -10.18 4.23
CA ARG A 234 3.75 -11.25 3.68
C ARG A 234 3.58 -11.26 2.17
N VAL A 235 4.60 -10.79 1.45
CA VAL A 235 4.61 -10.80 -0.02
C VAL A 235 5.26 -12.08 -0.52
N GLN A 236 4.58 -12.77 -1.42
CA GLN A 236 5.15 -13.89 -2.17
C GLN A 236 5.14 -13.59 -3.67
N VAL A 237 6.34 -13.47 -4.25
CA VAL A 237 6.50 -13.39 -5.70
C VAL A 237 6.43 -14.80 -6.28
N LEU A 238 5.48 -15.04 -7.18
CA LEU A 238 5.25 -16.35 -7.79
C LEU A 238 6.02 -16.46 -9.11
N PRO A 239 6.92 -17.45 -9.29
CA PRO A 239 7.77 -17.57 -10.47
C PRO A 239 7.06 -18.10 -11.72
#